data_AF-A0A4S8LZB6-F1
#
_entry.id   AF-A0A4S8LZB6-F1
#
_cell.length_a   1.000
_cell.length_b   1.000
_cell.length_c   1.000
_cell.angle_alpha   90.00
_cell.angle_beta   90.00
_cell.angle_gamma   90.00
#
_symmetry.space_group_name_H-M   'P 1'
#
loop_
_entity.id
_entity.type
_entity.pdbx_description
1 polymer ?
#
loop_
_entity_poly.entity_id
_entity_poly.type
_entity_poly.pdbx_seq_one_letter_code
_entity_poly.pdbx_strand_id
1 'polypeptide(L)'
;MTDPSVPTTPVPNHNNDTSANTDFCLNIISWNLAGRYDSNVLLPEFEAILMKFDVVLIQETHLYESELLQALEGFTSFSRPQRSSSLDSPWGGVATLVRDGYNAKIREEFCGPDLLTVEVNGTLFFNSYILPENTRTDWNTWTDVHPREALQDAIELARDWDLPFIVMGDLNARIASKSPNPNHLTRLSPDCQQNTWGRWLLELCDRNNLCILNGCEGIPGSHNK
;
A
#
# COMPACT_ATOMS: atom_id res chain seq x y z
N MET A 1 -64.78 -34.25 8.81
CA MET A 1 -63.36 -34.12 8.45
C MET A 1 -63.23 -32.87 7.61
N THR A 2 -62.90 -31.77 8.27
CA THR A 2 -62.82 -30.41 7.70
C THR A 2 -61.36 -30.02 7.58
N ASP A 3 -60.96 -29.68 6.37
CA ASP A 3 -59.61 -29.30 5.95
C ASP A 3 -59.33 -27.83 6.35
N PRO A 4 -58.23 -27.51 7.06
CA PRO A 4 -57.91 -26.14 7.42
C PRO A 4 -57.08 -25.48 6.31
N SER A 5 -57.68 -24.50 5.64
CA SER A 5 -57.04 -23.61 4.68
C SER A 5 -55.90 -22.80 5.32
N VAL A 6 -54.68 -22.97 4.80
CA VAL A 6 -53.47 -22.20 5.18
C VAL A 6 -53.52 -20.82 4.53
N PRO A 7 -53.22 -19.72 5.26
CA PRO A 7 -53.12 -18.39 4.67
C PRO A 7 -51.77 -18.22 3.97
N THR A 8 -51.79 -17.93 2.66
CA THR A 8 -50.62 -17.53 1.88
C THR A 8 -50.23 -16.10 2.22
N THR A 9 -49.04 -15.92 2.80
CA THR A 9 -48.41 -14.60 2.99
C THR A 9 -47.92 -14.04 1.64
N PRO A 10 -48.03 -12.72 1.41
CA PRO A 10 -47.49 -12.11 0.19
C PRO A 10 -45.97 -12.09 0.25
N VAL A 11 -45.35 -12.58 -0.83
CA VAL A 11 -43.91 -12.49 -1.06
C VAL A 11 -43.55 -11.02 -1.32
N PRO A 12 -42.55 -10.43 -0.64
CA PRO A 12 -42.14 -9.06 -0.90
C PRO A 12 -41.58 -8.95 -2.32
N ASN A 13 -42.12 -7.99 -3.08
CA ASN A 13 -41.61 -7.59 -4.38
C ASN A 13 -40.23 -6.97 -4.16
N HIS A 14 -39.15 -7.70 -4.48
CA HIS A 14 -37.81 -7.13 -4.62
C HIS A 14 -37.79 -6.29 -5.90
N ASN A 15 -38.32 -5.07 -5.78
CA ASN A 15 -38.15 -4.04 -6.79
C ASN A 15 -36.66 -3.73 -6.92
N ASN A 16 -36.13 -4.06 -8.09
CA ASN A 16 -34.93 -3.56 -8.74
C ASN A 16 -34.42 -2.24 -8.15
N ASP A 17 -33.48 -2.36 -7.21
CA ASP A 17 -32.61 -1.26 -6.84
C ASP A 17 -31.56 -1.14 -7.95
N THR A 18 -31.88 -0.37 -8.98
CA THR A 18 -30.90 0.13 -9.93
C THR A 18 -30.07 1.18 -9.20
N SER A 19 -29.20 0.73 -8.28
CA SER A 19 -28.15 1.59 -7.78
C SER A 19 -27.33 2.03 -8.98
N ALA A 20 -27.29 3.34 -9.21
CA ALA A 20 -26.40 3.92 -10.19
C ALA A 20 -25.01 3.37 -9.88
N ASN A 21 -24.44 2.63 -10.84
CA ASN A 21 -23.06 2.20 -10.80
C ASN A 21 -22.20 3.45 -10.89
N THR A 22 -22.09 4.19 -9.79
CA THR A 22 -21.19 5.31 -9.67
C THR A 22 -19.81 4.68 -9.64
N ASP A 23 -19.14 4.71 -10.79
CA ASP A 23 -17.76 4.25 -10.91
C ASP A 23 -16.95 4.91 -9.79
N PHE A 24 -16.58 4.08 -8.81
CA PHE A 24 -15.81 4.51 -7.66
C PHE A 24 -14.35 4.60 -8.10
N CYS A 25 -13.80 5.81 -8.08
CA CYS A 25 -12.44 6.08 -8.50
C CYS A 25 -11.62 6.54 -7.29
N LEU A 26 -10.48 5.88 -7.04
CA LEU A 26 -9.51 6.30 -6.04
C LEU A 26 -8.25 6.82 -6.74
N ASN A 27 -7.81 8.02 -6.35
CA ASN A 27 -6.52 8.55 -6.72
C ASN A 27 -5.50 8.13 -5.65
N ILE A 28 -4.46 7.40 -6.06
CA ILE A 28 -3.48 6.83 -5.14
C ILE A 28 -2.09 7.34 -5.50
N ILE A 29 -1.28 7.66 -4.49
CA ILE A 29 0.13 7.98 -4.65
C ILE A 29 0.98 7.18 -3.66
N SER A 30 2.15 6.73 -4.10
CA SER A 30 3.19 6.20 -3.23
C SER A 30 4.44 7.04 -3.35
N TRP A 31 5.03 7.45 -2.23
CA TRP A 31 6.15 8.39 -2.21
C TRP A 31 7.15 8.09 -1.08
N ASN A 32 8.38 7.78 -1.47
CA ASN A 32 9.53 7.79 -0.56
C ASN A 32 10.00 9.23 -0.31
N LEU A 33 9.97 9.68 0.95
CA LEU A 33 10.36 11.05 1.34
C LEU A 33 11.80 11.18 1.84
N ALA A 34 12.56 10.08 1.92
CA ALA A 34 13.95 10.07 2.37
C ALA A 34 14.18 10.83 3.69
N GLY A 35 13.31 10.59 4.67
CA GLY A 35 13.37 11.19 6.00
C GLY A 35 12.91 12.65 6.09
N ARG A 36 12.24 13.17 5.07
CA ARG A 36 11.84 14.59 5.00
C ARG A 36 10.36 14.83 5.33
N TYR A 37 9.69 13.87 5.97
CA TYR A 37 8.26 13.99 6.28
C TYR A 37 7.97 15.28 7.07
N ASP A 38 8.61 15.47 8.23
CA ASP A 38 8.36 16.62 9.11
C ASP A 38 8.68 17.96 8.46
N SER A 39 9.73 18.02 7.63
CA SER A 39 10.05 19.25 6.89
C SER A 39 9.06 19.53 5.76
N ASN A 40 8.47 18.50 5.16
CA ASN A 40 7.58 18.64 4.01
C ASN A 40 6.14 18.91 4.42
N VAL A 41 5.65 18.30 5.51
CA VAL A 41 4.25 18.43 5.96
C VAL A 41 3.89 19.87 6.34
N LEU A 42 4.89 20.70 6.63
CA LEU A 42 4.72 22.13 6.92
C LEU A 42 4.65 23.01 5.65
N LEU A 43 4.90 22.45 4.47
CA LEU A 43 4.90 23.19 3.21
C LEU A 43 3.52 23.15 2.56
N PRO A 44 2.87 24.30 2.29
CA PRO A 44 1.56 24.36 1.64
C PRO A 44 1.54 23.65 0.28
N GLU A 45 2.66 23.67 -0.46
CA GLU A 45 2.76 23.00 -1.75
C GLU A 45 2.71 21.47 -1.62
N PHE A 46 3.27 20.93 -0.53
CA PHE A 46 3.22 19.50 -0.25
C PHE A 46 1.80 19.07 0.09
N GLU A 47 1.14 19.79 1.01
CA GLU A 47 -0.27 19.58 1.32
C GLU A 47 -1.16 19.68 0.07
N ALA A 48 -0.96 20.69 -0.77
CA ALA A 48 -1.70 20.85 -2.02
C ALA A 48 -1.51 19.69 -3.01
N ILE A 49 -0.38 19.00 -2.97
CA ILE A 49 -0.15 17.76 -3.74
C ILE A 49 -0.94 16.61 -3.11
N LEU A 50 -0.80 16.40 -1.80
CA LEU A 50 -1.48 15.30 -1.08
C LEU A 50 -3.00 15.40 -1.21
N MET A 51 -3.54 16.62 -1.17
CA MET A 51 -4.97 16.90 -1.32
C MET A 51 -5.56 16.52 -2.70
N LYS A 52 -4.76 16.04 -3.66
CA LYS A 52 -5.24 15.48 -4.93
C LYS A 52 -5.49 13.97 -4.87
N PHE A 53 -5.09 13.31 -3.79
CA PHE A 53 -5.12 11.86 -3.65
C PHE A 53 -6.06 11.44 -2.52
N ASP A 54 -6.66 10.26 -2.67
CA ASP A 54 -7.55 9.64 -1.70
C ASP A 54 -6.78 8.73 -0.74
N VAL A 55 -5.72 8.08 -1.23
CA VAL A 55 -4.80 7.25 -0.45
C VAL A 55 -3.36 7.68 -0.77
N VAL A 56 -2.60 8.01 0.27
CA VAL A 56 -1.19 8.42 0.17
C VAL A 56 -0.35 7.42 0.97
N LEU A 57 0.52 6.68 0.30
CA LEU A 57 1.45 5.75 0.92
C LEU A 57 2.83 6.40 0.96
N ILE A 58 3.39 6.54 2.15
CA ILE A 58 4.65 7.25 2.41
C ILE A 58 5.68 6.26 2.95
N GLN A 59 6.89 6.32 2.40
CA GLN A 59 8.05 5.53 2.85
C GLN A 59 9.18 6.44 3.32
N GLU A 60 10.07 5.88 4.15
CA GLU A 60 11.17 6.61 4.80
C GLU A 60 10.66 7.85 5.54
N THR A 61 9.67 7.67 6.42
CA THR A 61 9.15 8.76 7.24
C THR A 61 10.17 9.22 8.29
N HIS A 62 11.05 8.31 8.74
CA HIS A 62 12.07 8.54 9.77
C HIS A 62 11.48 8.95 11.14
N LEU A 63 10.20 8.65 11.36
CA LEU A 63 9.51 8.96 12.61
C LEU A 63 9.81 7.90 13.67
N TYR A 64 10.05 8.36 14.90
CA TYR A 64 10.18 7.52 16.08
C TYR A 64 8.82 7.13 16.66
N GLU A 65 8.75 6.06 17.46
CA GLU A 65 7.49 5.64 18.11
C GLU A 65 6.89 6.71 19.05
N SER A 66 7.73 7.57 19.62
CA SER A 66 7.30 8.73 20.40
C SER A 66 6.73 9.87 19.56
N GLU A 67 6.97 9.87 18.25
CA GLU A 67 6.55 10.90 17.34
C GLU A 67 5.21 10.49 16.71
N LEU A 68 4.19 11.31 16.95
CA LEU A 68 2.93 11.16 16.27
C LEU A 68 3.08 11.72 14.87
N LEU A 69 2.62 10.97 13.88
CA LEU A 69 2.46 11.50 12.53
C LEU A 69 1.60 12.76 12.63
N GLN A 70 2.13 13.90 12.20
CA GLN A 70 1.37 15.14 12.23
C GLN A 70 0.06 14.93 11.47
N ALA A 71 -1.05 15.21 12.16
CA ALA A 71 -2.38 15.11 11.56
C ALA A 71 -2.48 16.10 10.40
N LEU A 72 -2.85 15.58 9.22
CA LEU A 72 -3.16 16.39 8.05
C LEU A 72 -4.67 16.54 7.97
N GLU A 73 -5.16 17.78 7.87
CA GLU A 73 -6.61 18.03 7.82
C GLU A 73 -7.23 17.32 6.61
N GLY A 74 -8.38 16.66 6.83
CA GLY A 74 -9.06 15.88 5.79
C GLY A 74 -8.49 14.48 5.55
N PHE A 75 -7.57 14.01 6.41
CA PHE A 75 -7.03 12.65 6.35
C PHE A 75 -7.03 11.96 7.72
N THR A 76 -7.33 10.67 7.67
CA THR A 76 -7.03 9.70 8.72
C THR A 76 -5.64 9.10 8.50
N SER A 77 -4.81 9.15 9.53
CA SER A 77 -3.40 8.75 9.48
C SER A 77 -3.14 7.40 10.14
N PHE A 78 -2.40 6.53 9.44
CA PHE A 78 -1.89 5.27 9.96
C PHE A 78 -0.37 5.24 9.81
N SER A 79 0.37 4.77 10.81
CA SER A 79 1.83 4.69 10.71
C SER A 79 2.41 3.46 11.40
N ARG A 80 3.57 3.02 10.90
CA ARG A 80 4.52 2.15 11.58
C ARG A 80 5.83 2.90 11.73
N PRO A 81 6.03 3.56 12.89
CA PRO A 81 7.27 4.26 13.16
C PRO A 81 8.41 3.28 13.43
N GLN A 82 9.64 3.78 13.39
CA GLN A 82 10.83 3.02 13.71
C GLN A 82 10.85 2.61 15.19
N ARG A 83 11.28 1.37 15.48
CA ARG A 83 11.45 0.85 16.85
C ARG A 83 12.86 1.02 17.44
N SER A 84 13.78 1.67 16.73
CA SER A 84 15.16 1.79 17.21
C SER A 84 15.29 2.86 18.30
N SER A 85 15.90 2.49 19.42
CA SER A 85 16.25 3.40 20.51
C SER A 85 17.54 4.18 20.27
N SER A 86 18.29 3.88 19.19
CA SER A 86 19.54 4.58 18.89
C SER A 86 19.27 5.84 18.08
N LEU A 87 19.47 7.00 18.71
CA LEU A 87 19.33 8.35 18.11
C LEU A 87 20.28 8.61 16.92
N ASP A 88 21.24 7.72 16.67
CA ASP A 88 22.39 8.02 15.83
C ASP A 88 22.10 7.94 14.31
N SER A 89 20.98 7.37 13.87
CA SER A 89 20.52 7.43 12.47
C SER A 89 19.05 6.98 12.34
N PRO A 90 18.08 7.89 12.20
CA PRO A 90 16.73 7.49 11.86
C PRO A 90 16.72 6.91 10.44
N TRP A 91 16.06 5.78 10.26
CA TRP A 91 15.90 5.14 8.96
C TRP A 91 14.56 4.39 8.92
N GLY A 92 14.03 4.19 7.70
CA GLY A 92 12.80 3.44 7.48
C GLY A 92 11.54 4.16 7.95
N GLY A 93 10.55 3.37 8.37
CA GLY A 93 9.23 3.87 8.75
C GLY A 93 8.33 4.10 7.55
N VAL A 94 7.05 3.74 7.72
CA VAL A 94 6.01 3.85 6.70
C VAL A 94 4.75 4.47 7.29
N ALA A 95 4.04 5.24 6.48
CA ALA A 95 2.76 5.82 6.86
C ALA A 95 1.77 5.78 5.70
N THR A 96 0.49 5.64 5.99
CA THR A 96 -0.59 5.70 5.02
C THR A 96 -1.59 6.75 5.49
N LEU A 97 -1.88 7.73 4.64
CA LEU A 97 -2.93 8.71 4.84
C LEU A 97 -4.11 8.31 3.98
N VAL A 98 -5.31 8.28 4.57
CA VAL A 98 -6.56 8.00 3.84
C VAL A 98 -7.49 9.18 4.03
N ARG A 99 -8.00 9.74 2.93
CA ARG A 99 -8.89 10.90 2.97
C ARG A 99 -10.13 10.60 3.82
N ASP A 100 -10.60 11.60 4.55
CA ASP A 100 -11.79 11.47 5.38
C ASP A 100 -13.02 11.14 4.54
N GLY A 101 -13.88 10.29 5.10
CA GLY A 101 -15.09 9.77 4.43
C GLY A 101 -14.93 8.39 3.82
N TYR A 102 -13.70 7.89 3.66
CA TYR A 102 -13.46 6.48 3.34
C TYR A 102 -13.41 5.63 4.62
N ASN A 103 -13.96 4.40 4.57
CA ASN A 103 -13.84 3.46 5.67
C ASN A 103 -12.44 2.84 5.65
N ALA A 104 -11.58 3.25 6.58
CA ALA A 104 -10.21 2.80 6.66
C ALA A 104 -9.89 2.16 8.02
N LYS A 105 -9.16 1.04 8.00
CA LYS A 105 -8.62 0.41 9.22
C LYS A 105 -7.30 -0.28 8.93
N ILE A 106 -6.42 -0.29 9.93
CA ILE A 106 -5.20 -1.09 9.89
C ILE A 106 -5.55 -2.59 9.93
N ARG A 107 -4.81 -3.40 9.16
CA ARG A 107 -4.89 -4.86 9.22
C ARG A 107 -3.58 -5.39 9.79
N GLU A 108 -3.57 -5.52 11.11
CA GLU A 108 -2.42 -5.92 11.93
C GLU A 108 -1.81 -7.25 11.46
N GLU A 109 -2.64 -8.17 11.00
CA GLU A 109 -2.23 -9.48 10.47
C GLU A 109 -1.34 -9.42 9.22
N PHE A 110 -1.34 -8.28 8.51
CA PHE A 110 -0.53 -8.03 7.32
C PHE A 110 0.55 -6.97 7.57
N CYS A 111 0.79 -6.58 8.82
CA CYS A 111 1.75 -5.55 9.16
C CYS A 111 3.08 -6.13 9.66
N GLY A 112 4.15 -5.37 9.47
CA GLY A 112 5.47 -5.56 10.04
C GLY A 112 6.13 -4.22 10.35
N PRO A 113 7.40 -4.19 10.78
CA PRO A 113 8.09 -2.93 11.09
C PRO A 113 8.20 -1.98 9.89
N ASP A 114 8.53 -2.49 8.70
CA ASP A 114 8.65 -1.73 7.44
C ASP A 114 7.52 -2.07 6.45
N LEU A 115 6.38 -2.51 6.99
CA LEU A 115 5.20 -2.94 6.23
C LEU A 115 3.92 -2.50 6.94
N LEU A 116 3.17 -1.59 6.32
CA LEU A 116 1.88 -1.13 6.82
C LEU A 116 0.79 -1.53 5.82
N THR A 117 -0.22 -2.21 6.31
CA THR A 117 -1.38 -2.59 5.51
C THR A 117 -2.64 -1.94 6.05
N VAL A 118 -3.31 -1.16 5.20
CA VAL A 118 -4.57 -0.50 5.52
C VAL A 118 -5.64 -1.04 4.58
N GLU A 119 -6.76 -1.49 5.13
CA GLU A 119 -7.96 -1.77 4.36
C GLU A 119 -8.73 -0.48 4.16
N VAL A 120 -9.05 -0.15 2.91
CA VAL A 120 -9.89 1.00 2.54
C VAL A 120 -11.05 0.48 1.69
N ASN A 121 -12.28 0.64 2.20
CA ASN A 121 -13.51 0.17 1.54
C ASN A 121 -13.45 -1.30 1.06
N GLY A 122 -12.82 -2.19 1.83
CA GLY A 122 -12.70 -3.61 1.51
C GLY A 122 -11.51 -4.00 0.63
N THR A 123 -10.69 -3.03 0.19
CA THR A 123 -9.44 -3.28 -0.56
C THR A 123 -8.23 -3.07 0.34
N LEU A 124 -7.27 -3.99 0.31
CA LEU A 124 -6.02 -3.87 1.06
C LEU A 124 -4.99 -3.03 0.29
N PHE A 125 -4.35 -2.10 0.99
CA PHE A 125 -3.24 -1.30 0.50
C PHE A 125 -2.00 -1.63 1.30
N PHE A 126 -1.07 -2.35 0.68
CA PHE A 126 0.25 -2.61 1.26
C PHE A 126 1.17 -1.42 0.96
N ASN A 127 1.74 -0.85 2.02
CA ASN A 127 2.81 0.13 1.98
C ASN A 127 4.08 -0.49 2.55
N SER A 128 5.07 -0.77 1.70
CA SER A 128 6.29 -1.43 2.12
C SER A 128 7.54 -0.62 1.77
N TYR A 129 8.52 -0.67 2.69
CA TYR A 129 9.87 -0.26 2.42
C TYR A 129 10.81 -1.47 2.50
N ILE A 130 11.41 -1.85 1.37
CA ILE A 130 12.35 -2.95 1.31
C ILE A 130 13.76 -2.39 1.17
N LEU A 131 14.67 -2.82 2.03
CA LEU A 131 16.06 -2.35 1.98
C LEU A 131 16.73 -2.69 0.64
N PRO A 132 17.61 -1.82 0.12
CA PRO A 132 18.47 -2.13 -1.02
C PRO A 132 19.31 -3.39 -0.80
N GLU A 133 19.56 -4.17 -1.86
CA GLU A 133 20.39 -5.41 -1.80
C GLU A 133 21.77 -5.21 -1.19
N ASN A 134 22.34 -4.04 -1.40
CA ASN A 134 23.68 -3.67 -0.96
C ASN A 134 23.69 -2.91 0.36
N THR A 135 22.56 -2.88 1.09
CA THR A 135 22.51 -2.25 2.40
C THR A 135 23.51 -2.94 3.34
N ARG A 136 24.12 -2.15 4.22
CA ARG A 136 24.93 -2.66 5.34
C ARG A 136 24.13 -2.72 6.64
N THR A 137 22.89 -2.25 6.61
CA THR A 137 22.02 -2.20 7.78
C THR A 137 21.62 -3.62 8.18
N ASP A 138 21.84 -3.97 9.45
CA ASP A 138 21.47 -5.27 9.99
C ASP A 138 20.00 -5.26 10.45
N TRP A 139 19.14 -5.79 9.59
CA TRP A 139 17.68 -5.87 9.82
C TRP A 139 17.28 -6.69 11.05
N ASN A 140 18.15 -7.62 11.49
CA ASN A 140 17.90 -8.41 12.69
C ASN A 140 17.85 -7.54 13.96
N THR A 141 18.30 -6.28 13.91
CA THR A 141 18.27 -5.39 15.07
C THR A 141 16.88 -4.82 15.36
N TRP A 142 15.91 -4.93 14.45
CA TRP A 142 14.53 -4.43 14.65
C TRP A 142 13.42 -5.40 14.25
N THR A 143 13.74 -6.48 13.54
CA THR A 143 12.75 -7.47 13.12
C THR A 143 13.34 -8.87 13.05
N ASP A 144 12.52 -9.87 13.39
CA ASP A 144 12.89 -11.29 13.31
C ASP A 144 12.75 -11.86 11.89
N VAL A 145 12.02 -11.16 11.01
CA VAL A 145 11.71 -11.59 9.64
C VAL A 145 12.19 -10.52 8.68
N HIS A 146 12.95 -10.91 7.66
CA HIS A 146 13.44 -9.97 6.66
C HIS A 146 12.24 -9.23 6.00
N PRO A 147 12.26 -7.89 5.83
CA PRO A 147 11.10 -7.13 5.31
C PRO A 147 10.52 -7.68 3.99
N ARG A 148 11.40 -8.13 3.09
CA ARG A 148 11.03 -8.84 1.85
C ARG A 148 10.17 -10.09 2.08
N GLU A 149 10.56 -10.91 3.05
CA GLU A 149 9.85 -12.16 3.39
C GLU A 149 8.52 -11.83 4.06
N ALA A 150 8.49 -10.84 4.96
CA ALA A 150 7.25 -10.35 5.55
C ALA A 150 6.24 -9.88 4.49
N LEU A 151 6.69 -9.14 3.46
CA LEU A 151 5.81 -8.72 2.37
C LEU A 151 5.30 -9.91 1.53
N GLN A 152 6.17 -10.89 1.24
CA GLN A 152 5.78 -12.09 0.52
C GLN A 152 4.71 -12.88 1.29
N ASP A 153 4.93 -13.14 2.57
CA ASP A 153 4.00 -13.87 3.42
C ASP A 153 2.65 -13.15 3.52
N ALA A 154 2.68 -11.82 3.63
CA ALA A 154 1.46 -11.01 3.71
C ALA A 154 0.66 -11.02 2.40
N ILE A 155 1.32 -11.01 1.23
CA ILE A 155 0.68 -11.15 -0.08
C ILE A 155 0.07 -12.54 -0.25
N GLU A 156 0.80 -13.59 0.12
CA GLU A 156 0.31 -14.97 0.02
C GLU A 156 -0.92 -15.18 0.93
N LEU A 157 -0.88 -14.63 2.15
CA LEU A 157 -2.03 -14.65 3.07
C LEU A 157 -3.23 -13.87 2.53
N ALA A 158 -3.02 -12.68 1.96
CA ALA A 158 -4.10 -11.86 1.41
C ALA A 158 -4.78 -12.53 0.21
N ARG A 159 -3.99 -13.21 -0.63
CA ARG A 159 -4.51 -14.03 -1.73
C ARG A 159 -5.37 -15.17 -1.20
N ASP A 160 -4.93 -15.85 -0.15
CA ASP A 160 -5.69 -16.96 0.44
C ASP A 160 -7.01 -16.49 1.09
N TRP A 161 -7.12 -15.20 1.42
CA TRP A 161 -8.35 -14.58 1.92
C TRP A 161 -9.28 -14.05 0.83
N ASP A 162 -8.88 -14.16 -0.45
CA ASP A 162 -9.64 -13.67 -1.61
C ASP A 162 -10.02 -12.18 -1.49
N LEU A 163 -9.14 -11.38 -0.89
CA LEU A 163 -9.32 -9.94 -0.77
C LEU A 163 -8.67 -9.21 -1.96
N PRO A 164 -9.30 -8.17 -2.53
CA PRO A 164 -8.63 -7.32 -3.50
C PRO A 164 -7.52 -6.53 -2.81
N PHE A 165 -6.36 -6.45 -3.45
CA PHE A 165 -5.24 -5.70 -2.88
C PHE A 165 -4.36 -5.01 -3.92
N ILE A 166 -3.70 -3.95 -3.44
CA ILE A 166 -2.72 -3.18 -4.18
C ILE A 166 -1.44 -3.14 -3.34
N VAL A 167 -0.32 -3.47 -3.97
CA VAL A 167 1.01 -3.37 -3.35
C VAL A 167 1.72 -2.15 -3.88
N MET A 168 2.11 -1.24 -2.98
CA MET A 168 2.90 -0.06 -3.31
C MET A 168 4.02 0.13 -2.30
N GLY A 169 4.99 0.96 -2.67
CA GLY A 169 6.10 1.31 -1.81
C GLY A 169 7.41 1.40 -2.57
N ASP A 170 8.49 1.59 -1.81
CA ASP A 170 9.85 1.52 -2.34
C ASP A 170 10.41 0.12 -2.05
N LEU A 171 10.29 -0.73 -3.07
CA LEU A 171 10.71 -2.12 -2.98
C LEU A 171 12.21 -2.31 -3.29
N ASN A 172 12.92 -1.24 -3.70
CA ASN A 172 14.30 -1.33 -4.21
C ASN A 172 14.50 -2.46 -5.26
N ALA A 173 13.44 -2.82 -5.98
CA ALA A 173 13.37 -3.95 -6.89
C ALA A 173 13.37 -3.46 -8.35
N ARG A 174 14.57 -3.40 -8.95
CA ARG A 174 14.74 -2.96 -10.34
C ARG A 174 14.45 -4.12 -11.28
N ILE A 175 13.43 -3.97 -12.12
CA ILE A 175 12.96 -5.01 -13.05
C ILE A 175 13.15 -4.64 -14.53
N ALA A 176 13.86 -3.55 -14.82
CA ALA A 176 14.04 -3.01 -16.18
C ALA A 176 12.68 -2.85 -16.91
N SER A 177 12.54 -3.37 -18.13
CA SER A 177 11.26 -3.51 -18.85
C SER A 177 10.69 -4.93 -18.85
N LYS A 178 11.08 -5.77 -17.87
CA LYS A 178 10.58 -7.16 -17.78
C LYS A 178 9.17 -7.20 -17.21
N SER A 179 8.44 -8.26 -17.56
CA SER A 179 7.09 -8.55 -17.07
C SER A 179 7.07 -9.93 -16.38
N PRO A 180 6.24 -10.14 -15.36
CA PRO A 180 6.14 -11.41 -14.62
C PRO A 180 5.85 -12.63 -15.53
N ASN A 181 4.93 -12.49 -16.48
CA ASN A 181 4.54 -13.56 -17.40
C ASN A 181 4.12 -13.02 -18.79
N PRO A 182 3.95 -13.89 -19.80
CA PRO A 182 3.62 -13.46 -21.16
C PRO A 182 2.24 -12.81 -21.34
N ASN A 183 1.30 -13.05 -20.42
CA ASN A 183 -0.06 -12.49 -20.48
C ASN A 183 -0.15 -11.12 -19.80
N HIS A 184 0.94 -10.67 -19.20
CA HIS A 184 1.02 -9.42 -18.49
C HIS A 184 1.06 -8.21 -19.45
N LEU A 185 0.55 -7.06 -18.98
CA LEU A 185 0.65 -5.80 -19.72
C LEU A 185 2.11 -5.46 -20.03
N THR A 186 2.38 -4.90 -21.21
CA THR A 186 3.74 -4.49 -21.56
C THR A 186 4.23 -3.41 -20.61
N ARG A 187 5.32 -3.71 -19.91
CA ARG A 187 5.99 -2.74 -19.03
C ARG A 187 6.88 -1.80 -19.85
N LEU A 188 6.72 -0.51 -19.62
CA LEU A 188 7.52 0.55 -20.22
C LEU A 188 8.35 1.20 -19.12
N SER A 189 9.66 1.04 -19.19
CA SER A 189 10.57 1.66 -18.22
C SER A 189 11.85 2.15 -18.92
N PRO A 190 12.34 3.36 -18.58
CA PRO A 190 13.66 3.79 -19.00
C PRO A 190 14.78 3.05 -18.24
N ASP A 191 14.45 2.37 -17.13
CA ASP A 191 15.42 1.54 -16.42
C ASP A 191 15.77 0.32 -17.27
N CYS A 192 17.07 0.10 -17.49
CA CYS A 192 17.60 -1.03 -18.23
C CYS A 192 18.21 -2.11 -17.32
N GLN A 193 18.24 -1.91 -16.01
CA GLN A 193 18.89 -2.82 -15.07
C GLN A 193 17.87 -3.70 -14.36
N GLN A 194 18.28 -4.96 -14.14
CA GLN A 194 17.57 -5.87 -13.26
C GLN A 194 18.47 -6.29 -12.11
N ASN A 195 17.97 -6.21 -10.89
CA ASN A 195 18.66 -6.71 -9.70
C ASN A 195 18.01 -7.99 -9.15
N THR A 196 18.54 -8.52 -8.06
CA THR A 196 18.06 -9.73 -7.37
C THR A 196 16.64 -9.55 -6.81
N TRP A 197 16.34 -8.42 -6.19
CA TRP A 197 15.01 -8.03 -5.72
C TRP A 197 14.04 -7.91 -6.89
N GLY A 198 14.50 -7.45 -8.04
CA GLY A 198 13.68 -7.44 -9.24
C GLY A 198 13.34 -8.84 -9.74
N ARG A 199 14.28 -9.79 -9.74
CA ARG A 199 13.97 -11.20 -10.07
C ARG A 199 12.94 -11.78 -9.12
N TRP A 200 13.17 -11.59 -7.81
CA TRP A 200 12.23 -12.01 -6.78
C TRP A 200 10.83 -11.40 -6.97
N LEU A 201 10.73 -10.10 -7.26
CA LEU A 201 9.44 -9.43 -7.46
C LEU A 201 8.68 -10.01 -8.66
N LEU A 202 9.36 -10.28 -9.78
CA LEU A 202 8.73 -10.90 -10.95
C LEU A 202 8.19 -12.30 -10.63
N GLU A 203 8.96 -13.11 -9.90
CA GLU A 203 8.55 -14.44 -9.46
C GLU A 203 7.37 -14.38 -8.48
N LEU A 204 7.39 -13.43 -7.55
CA LEU A 204 6.31 -13.19 -6.59
C LEU A 204 5.02 -12.80 -7.32
N CYS A 205 5.12 -11.91 -8.30
CA CYS A 205 3.97 -11.49 -9.11
C CYS A 205 3.41 -12.65 -9.94
N ASP A 206 4.27 -13.44 -10.60
CA ASP A 206 3.81 -14.58 -11.39
C ASP A 206 3.09 -15.62 -10.52
N ARG A 207 3.68 -15.98 -9.38
CA ARG A 207 3.10 -16.94 -8.42
C ARG A 207 1.73 -16.50 -7.88
N ASN A 208 1.55 -15.20 -7.67
CA ASN A 208 0.34 -14.65 -7.05
C ASN A 208 -0.60 -13.98 -8.06
N ASN A 209 -0.37 -14.20 -9.36
CA ASN A 209 -1.16 -13.61 -10.45
C ASN A 209 -1.30 -12.07 -10.34
N LEU A 210 -0.23 -11.39 -9.93
CA LEU A 210 -0.19 -9.94 -9.79
C LEU A 210 0.24 -9.26 -11.09
N CYS A 211 -0.34 -8.09 -11.33
CA CYS A 211 0.04 -7.21 -12.42
C CYS A 211 0.81 -5.99 -11.89
N ILE A 212 1.99 -5.75 -12.44
CA ILE A 212 2.78 -4.55 -12.27
C ILE A 212 2.22 -3.48 -13.21
N LEU A 213 1.73 -2.39 -12.64
CA LEU A 213 1.22 -1.25 -13.39
C LEU A 213 2.38 -0.33 -13.81
N ASN A 214 2.25 0.28 -15.00
CA ASN A 214 3.16 1.36 -15.40
C ASN A 214 2.80 2.63 -14.61
N GLY A 215 3.82 3.40 -14.23
CA GLY A 215 3.60 4.70 -13.58
C GLY A 215 2.98 5.72 -14.53
N CYS A 216 2.27 6.70 -13.96
CA CYS A 216 1.71 7.83 -14.70
C CYS A 216 2.70 9.02 -14.72
N GLU A 217 2.74 9.76 -15.82
CA GLU A 217 3.45 11.04 -15.89
C GLU A 217 2.65 12.15 -15.18
N GLY A 218 3.33 13.23 -14.77
CA GLY A 218 2.65 14.48 -14.35
C GLY A 218 2.64 14.78 -12.85
N ILE A 219 3.24 13.93 -12.00
CA ILE A 219 3.47 14.28 -10.58
C ILE A 219 4.89 14.87 -10.44
N PRO A 220 5.04 16.09 -9.87
CA PRO A 220 6.34 16.69 -9.59
C PRO A 220 7.19 15.81 -8.69
N GLY A 221 8.44 15.60 -9.05
CA GLY A 221 9.41 14.81 -8.28
C GLY A 221 10.71 14.66 -9.04
N SER A 222 11.83 14.62 -8.34
CA SER A 222 13.10 14.23 -8.95
C SER A 222 13.08 12.72 -9.15
N HIS A 223 12.66 12.27 -10.33
CA HIS A 223 12.69 10.86 -10.75
C HIS A 223 14.12 10.36 -11.08
N ASN A 224 15.14 11.09 -10.61
CA ASN A 224 16.54 10.88 -10.92
C ASN A 224 17.35 10.79 -9.64
N LYS A 225 17.94 9.62 -9.39
CA LYS A 225 19.40 9.43 -9.30
C LYS A 225 19.75 8.00 -9.72
#